data_AF-A0A4U5P4N7-F1
#
_entry.id   AF-A0A4U5P4N7-F1
#
_cell.length_a   1.000
_cell.length_b   1.000
_cell.length_c   1.000
_cell.angle_alpha   90.00
_cell.angle_beta   90.00
_cell.angle_gamma   90.00
#
_symmetry.space_group_name_H-M   'P 1'
#
loop_
_entity.id
_entity.type
_entity.pdbx_description
1 polymer ?
#
loop_
_entity_poly.entity_id
_entity_poly.type
_entity_poly.pdbx_seq_one_letter_code
_entity_poly.pdbx_strand_id
1 'polypeptide(L)'
;MAISKLPRSHIPSGNINHVNAAWWGRQLSLRCSLKASQKAQFRNKLKVKLFSLKECAISVALAVGLLTGMPFVDWSPNAYAANPAMPDLSVLISGPPIKDPGALLRYALPIDNKAIREVQKPLEDITDSLKVTGVKALDSVERNLRQSSQALKQGKSLIISGLAESKKDHGVELLGKLETGMDELQQIVVDRNRDAVAPKQKELLSYVGSVEEDMVDGFPYEVPEEYQSMPLLKGRATVDMKVKVKDNPNTDEFMFRIVLDGYNAPVTAGNFLDLVQRHFYDGMEIQRADGFVVQTGDPEGPAEGFIDPSTEKTRTIPLEIMVNGEKSPFYGATLEELGLYKAQTRLPFNAFGTMAMARDEFENNSASSQVFWLLKESELTPSNANILDGRYAVFGYVTENEDYLADLKVGDVIESIQVVSGLDNLVNPSYKIAR
;
A
#
# COMPACT_ATOMS: atom_id res chain seq x y z
N MET A 1 -54.57 42.56 46.12
CA MET A 1 -53.59 42.39 47.22
C MET A 1 -52.25 42.89 46.70
N ALA A 2 -51.85 44.15 46.95
CA ALA A 2 -51.03 44.63 48.09
C ALA A 2 -49.66 43.90 48.18
N ILE A 3 -48.54 44.40 47.64
CA ILE A 3 -47.61 45.50 48.03
C ILE A 3 -46.64 45.18 49.21
N SER A 4 -45.33 45.36 48.91
CA SER A 4 -44.16 45.67 49.78
C SER A 4 -43.46 44.49 50.50
N LYS A 5 -42.12 44.41 50.69
CA LYS A 5 -41.05 45.42 50.83
C LYS A 5 -39.64 44.75 50.74
N LEU A 6 -38.64 45.45 50.18
CA LEU A 6 -37.18 45.27 50.42
C LEU A 6 -36.76 46.01 51.73
N PRO A 7 -35.57 45.76 52.33
CA PRO A 7 -34.33 46.53 52.04
C PRO A 7 -33.02 45.70 52.09
N ARG A 8 -32.07 45.85 51.15
CA ARG A 8 -30.86 46.74 51.10
C ARG A 8 -29.72 46.47 52.08
N SER A 9 -28.54 46.19 51.52
CA SER A 9 -27.24 46.89 51.72
C SER A 9 -26.18 46.17 50.86
N HIS A 10 -25.14 46.72 50.22
CA HIS A 10 -24.68 48.06 49.80
C HIS A 10 -23.44 47.76 48.91
N ILE A 11 -23.33 48.38 47.73
CA ILE A 11 -22.05 48.52 46.97
C ILE A 11 -21.64 50.01 47.12
N PRO A 12 -20.34 50.36 47.19
CA PRO A 12 -19.60 50.90 46.03
C PRO A 12 -18.10 50.45 46.00
N SER A 13 -17.52 50.00 44.89
CA SER A 13 -16.96 50.75 43.74
C SER A 13 -15.73 51.64 44.01
N GLY A 14 -14.67 51.37 43.23
CA GLY A 14 -13.64 52.34 42.79
C GLY A 14 -12.24 52.12 43.41
N ASN A 15 -11.13 52.44 42.75
CA ASN A 15 -10.81 52.76 41.37
C ASN A 15 -9.27 52.95 41.32
N ILE A 16 -8.61 52.47 40.26
CA ILE A 16 -7.60 53.21 39.46
C ILE A 16 -6.22 53.61 40.06
N ASN A 17 -5.19 53.28 39.24
CA ASN A 17 -3.90 53.93 38.94
C ASN A 17 -2.57 53.50 39.57
N HIS A 18 -1.70 53.00 38.67
CA HIS A 18 -0.33 53.44 38.33
C HIS A 18 0.60 53.93 39.45
N VAL A 19 1.85 53.42 39.46
CA VAL A 19 3.04 54.10 38.89
C VAL A 19 4.31 53.23 39.08
N ASN A 20 5.10 53.20 38.01
CA ASN A 20 6.55 52.99 37.82
C ASN A 20 7.49 52.94 39.05
N ALA A 21 8.55 52.12 38.98
CA ALA A 21 9.86 52.54 38.42
C ALA A 21 10.99 51.52 38.68
N ALA A 22 11.60 51.04 37.59
CA ALA A 22 13.02 51.10 37.24
C ALA A 22 14.13 50.71 38.27
N TRP A 23 14.97 49.74 37.87
CA TRP A 23 16.32 49.93 37.26
C TRP A 23 17.42 48.98 37.80
N TRP A 24 18.42 48.78 36.92
CA TRP A 24 19.68 48.00 36.99
C TRP A 24 19.53 46.49 36.74
N GLY A 25 19.98 45.88 35.63
CA GLY A 25 20.93 46.28 34.58
C GLY A 25 22.16 45.38 34.61
N ARG A 26 22.33 44.51 33.61
CA ARG A 26 23.61 44.18 32.93
C ARG A 26 23.41 43.14 31.83
N GLN A 27 23.46 43.64 30.59
CA GLN A 27 23.97 42.92 29.43
C GLN A 27 25.48 42.75 29.56
N LEU A 28 26.01 41.65 29.03
CA LEU A 28 27.35 41.63 28.45
C LEU A 28 27.41 40.59 27.33
N SER A 29 27.47 41.09 26.10
CA SER A 29 28.10 40.42 24.97
C SER A 29 29.52 40.95 24.85
N LEU A 30 30.49 40.10 24.47
CA LEU A 30 31.59 40.39 23.55
C LEU A 30 32.59 39.21 23.43
N ARG A 31 32.73 38.75 22.18
CA ARG A 31 33.95 38.37 21.43
C ARG A 31 34.87 37.21 21.85
N CYS A 32 34.94 36.26 20.91
CA CYS A 32 36.13 35.70 20.23
C CYS A 32 37.49 35.70 20.96
N SER A 33 38.10 34.50 21.02
CA SER A 33 39.46 34.29 20.50
C SER A 33 39.76 32.79 20.28
N LEU A 34 40.23 32.46 19.07
CA LEU A 34 41.08 31.31 18.79
C LEU A 34 42.36 31.35 19.64
N LYS A 35 42.81 30.22 20.18
CA LYS A 35 44.15 29.66 19.94
C LYS A 35 44.34 28.28 20.57
N ALA A 36 45.23 27.54 19.92
CA ALA A 36 45.48 26.12 20.02
C ALA A 36 46.37 25.69 21.21
N SER A 37 46.34 24.37 21.45
CA SER A 37 47.48 23.50 21.83
C SER A 37 48.05 23.65 23.25
N GLN A 38 48.04 22.58 24.08
CA GLN A 38 49.05 21.50 24.04
C GLN A 38 48.81 20.38 25.09
N LYS A 39 48.94 19.11 24.64
CA LYS A 39 49.51 17.89 25.26
C LYS A 39 49.33 17.56 26.76
N ALA A 40 48.72 16.40 27.02
CA ALA A 40 49.27 15.30 27.86
C ALA A 40 48.41 14.03 27.60
N GLN A 41 48.79 13.10 26.73
CA GLN A 41 49.68 11.94 26.98
C GLN A 41 49.20 11.02 28.11
N PHE A 42 48.40 9.99 27.80
CA PHE A 42 48.46 8.70 28.48
C PHE A 42 48.15 7.55 27.51
N ARG A 43 49.12 6.64 27.38
CA ARG A 43 49.06 5.38 26.63
C ARG A 43 48.26 4.36 27.45
N ASN A 44 47.42 3.56 26.79
CA ASN A 44 47.55 2.11 26.89
C ASN A 44 46.93 1.37 25.69
N LYS A 45 47.66 0.32 25.26
CA LYS A 45 47.48 -0.53 24.09
C LYS A 45 46.33 -1.53 24.30
N LEU A 46 45.59 -1.86 23.23
CA LEU A 46 45.32 -3.25 22.83
C LEU A 46 44.77 -3.38 21.40
N LYS A 47 45.66 -3.86 20.52
CA LYS A 47 45.52 -4.66 19.29
C LYS A 47 44.20 -4.58 18.47
N VAL A 48 44.26 -3.86 17.35
CA VAL A 48 43.43 -4.08 16.15
C VAL A 48 44.21 -4.95 15.17
N LYS A 49 43.58 -6.01 14.64
CA LYS A 49 44.12 -6.90 13.61
C LYS A 49 44.10 -6.20 12.24
N LEU A 50 45.25 -6.28 11.55
CA LEU A 50 45.51 -5.85 10.18
C LEU A 50 44.64 -6.65 9.19
N PHE A 51 43.94 -5.95 8.28
CA PHE A 51 43.55 -6.49 6.97
C PHE A 51 44.38 -5.80 5.88
N SER A 52 44.91 -6.62 4.98
CA SER A 52 45.89 -6.28 3.95
C SER A 52 45.21 -5.76 2.69
N LEU A 53 45.60 -4.56 2.24
CA LEU A 53 45.25 -3.93 0.96
C LEU A 53 46.30 -4.30 -0.10
N LYS A 54 45.85 -4.97 -1.17
CA LYS A 54 46.48 -5.13 -2.51
C LYS A 54 45.32 -5.51 -3.44
N GLU A 55 45.03 -4.92 -4.60
CA GLU A 55 45.75 -4.04 -5.51
C GLU A 55 44.72 -3.17 -6.26
N CYS A 56 45.13 -1.93 -6.55
CA CYS A 56 44.47 -0.99 -7.43
C CYS A 56 45.36 -0.88 -8.67
N ALA A 57 44.82 -1.11 -9.87
CA ALA A 57 45.49 -0.74 -11.11
C ALA A 57 44.46 -0.32 -12.16
N ILE A 58 44.41 0.99 -12.37
CA ILE A 58 43.73 1.73 -13.43
C ILE A 58 44.39 1.41 -14.76
N SER A 59 43.62 1.29 -15.85
CA SER A 59 44.07 1.69 -17.19
C SER A 59 42.90 2.04 -18.12
N VAL A 60 42.89 3.31 -18.52
CA VAL A 60 42.11 3.89 -19.62
C VAL A 60 43.02 3.93 -20.85
N ALA A 61 42.54 3.48 -22.01
CA ALA A 61 43.09 3.90 -23.31
C ALA A 61 42.06 3.81 -24.44
N LEU A 62 42.08 4.84 -25.28
CA LEU A 62 41.13 5.24 -26.31
C LEU A 62 41.42 4.65 -27.70
N ALA A 63 40.34 4.51 -28.47
CA ALA A 63 40.12 4.38 -29.92
C ALA A 63 41.26 4.55 -30.99
N VAL A 64 41.12 3.78 -32.09
CA VAL A 64 40.95 4.20 -33.53
C VAL A 64 41.58 3.17 -34.49
N GLY A 65 40.82 2.71 -35.49
CA GLY A 65 41.36 1.99 -36.66
C GLY A 65 40.28 1.39 -37.59
N LEU A 66 40.00 2.08 -38.70
CA LEU A 66 39.01 1.75 -39.74
C LEU A 66 39.56 0.82 -40.86
N LEU A 67 38.64 0.04 -41.45
CA LEU A 67 38.54 -0.47 -42.83
C LEU A 67 39.56 -1.50 -43.37
N THR A 68 39.06 -2.68 -43.78
CA THR A 68 38.99 -3.15 -45.19
C THR A 68 38.39 -4.58 -45.30
N GLY A 69 37.52 -4.81 -46.30
CA GLY A 69 37.35 -6.12 -46.98
C GLY A 69 36.07 -6.95 -46.72
N MET A 70 35.05 -6.80 -47.59
CA MET A 70 33.97 -7.78 -47.85
C MET A 70 34.42 -8.85 -48.90
N PRO A 71 33.61 -9.87 -49.28
CA PRO A 71 32.54 -10.60 -48.57
C PRO A 71 32.75 -12.14 -48.66
N PHE A 72 32.19 -12.93 -47.73
CA PHE A 72 31.73 -14.28 -48.07
C PHE A 72 30.39 -14.55 -47.38
N VAL A 73 29.44 -14.96 -48.21
CA VAL A 73 28.09 -15.37 -47.88
C VAL A 73 28.17 -16.79 -47.32
N ASP A 74 27.65 -17.01 -46.11
CA ASP A 74 27.00 -18.28 -45.82
C ASP A 74 25.75 -18.06 -44.98
N TRP A 75 24.70 -18.79 -45.36
CA TRP A 75 23.32 -18.59 -44.97
C TRP A 75 23.01 -19.53 -43.81
N SER A 76 22.51 -18.99 -42.69
CA SER A 76 21.66 -19.75 -41.77
C SER A 76 20.65 -18.80 -41.12
N PRO A 77 19.35 -19.10 -41.17
CA PRO A 77 18.31 -18.20 -40.73
C PRO A 77 18.07 -18.41 -39.24
N ASN A 78 18.33 -17.39 -38.43
CA ASN A 78 17.63 -17.18 -37.16
C ASN A 78 17.73 -15.69 -36.85
N ALA A 79 16.95 -14.93 -37.61
CA ALA A 79 16.65 -13.55 -37.26
C ALA A 79 15.87 -13.60 -35.94
N TYR A 80 16.51 -13.13 -34.87
CA TYR A 80 15.77 -12.60 -33.73
C TYR A 80 14.88 -11.50 -34.29
N ALA A 81 13.58 -11.77 -34.36
CA ALA A 81 12.60 -10.76 -34.66
C ALA A 81 12.79 -9.66 -33.60
N ALA A 82 13.28 -8.51 -34.04
CA ALA A 82 13.24 -7.30 -33.24
C ALA A 82 11.78 -7.10 -32.85
N ASN A 83 11.48 -7.27 -31.56
CA ASN A 83 10.18 -6.90 -31.01
C ASN A 83 9.88 -5.47 -31.47
N PRO A 84 8.71 -5.20 -32.06
CA PRO A 84 8.34 -3.83 -32.38
C PRO A 84 8.39 -3.02 -31.07
N ALA A 85 9.12 -1.91 -31.11
CA ALA A 85 9.19 -0.97 -30.00
C ALA A 85 7.76 -0.67 -29.52
N MET A 86 7.46 -1.05 -28.28
CA MET A 86 6.16 -0.77 -27.69
C MET A 86 5.93 0.75 -27.73
N PRO A 87 4.75 1.21 -28.15
CA PRO A 87 4.44 2.63 -28.06
C PRO A 87 4.61 3.05 -26.60
N ASP A 88 5.46 4.07 -26.37
CA ASP A 88 5.72 4.70 -25.07
C ASP A 88 4.36 5.03 -24.44
N LEU A 89 3.89 4.17 -23.52
CA LEU A 89 2.59 4.26 -22.87
C LEU A 89 2.64 5.42 -21.88
N SER A 90 2.64 6.62 -22.42
CA SER A 90 2.62 7.88 -21.71
C SER A 90 1.18 8.19 -21.30
N VAL A 91 0.64 7.40 -20.37
CA VAL A 91 -0.52 7.84 -19.61
C VAL A 91 -0.02 8.86 -18.58
N LEU A 92 -0.01 10.13 -18.97
CA LEU A 92 0.13 11.24 -18.03
C LEU A 92 -1.08 11.21 -17.09
N ILE A 93 -0.93 10.60 -15.91
CA ILE A 93 -1.89 10.79 -14.82
C ILE A 93 -1.59 12.16 -14.20
N SER A 94 -2.35 13.15 -14.64
CA SER A 94 -2.44 14.45 -13.98
C SER A 94 -3.32 14.32 -12.74
N GLY A 95 -2.74 13.97 -11.60
CA GLY A 95 -3.45 13.92 -10.32
C GLY A 95 -2.54 13.57 -9.15
N PRO A 96 -2.90 13.94 -7.90
CA PRO A 96 -2.24 13.42 -6.71
C PRO A 96 -2.31 11.89 -6.65
N PRO A 97 -1.33 11.21 -6.02
CA PRO A 97 -1.39 9.76 -5.83
C PRO A 97 -2.59 9.35 -4.98
N ILE A 98 -3.20 8.22 -5.32
CA ILE A 98 -4.27 7.62 -4.53
C ILE A 98 -3.65 6.95 -3.30
N LYS A 99 -4.02 7.42 -2.10
CA LYS A 99 -3.51 6.90 -0.81
C LYS A 99 -4.47 5.98 -0.08
N ASP A 100 -5.74 5.91 -0.52
CA ASP A 100 -6.75 5.04 0.09
C ASP A 100 -6.55 3.59 -0.38
N PRO A 101 -6.32 2.61 0.52
CA PRO A 101 -6.10 1.22 0.13
C PRO A 101 -7.31 0.61 -0.58
N GLY A 102 -8.53 0.98 -0.15
CA GLY A 102 -9.77 0.54 -0.82
C GLY A 102 -9.87 1.04 -2.26
N ALA A 103 -9.50 2.29 -2.53
CA ALA A 103 -9.48 2.87 -3.87
C ALA A 103 -8.43 2.20 -4.75
N LEU A 104 -7.22 1.96 -4.23
CA LEU A 104 -6.18 1.22 -4.96
C LEU A 104 -6.69 -0.16 -5.39
N LEU A 105 -7.32 -0.89 -4.48
CA LEU A 105 -7.95 -2.18 -4.80
C LEU A 105 -9.05 -2.04 -5.86
N ARG A 106 -9.97 -1.07 -5.75
CA ARG A 106 -11.00 -0.84 -6.77
C ARG A 106 -10.40 -0.58 -8.15
N TYR A 107 -9.43 0.31 -8.26
CA TYR A 107 -8.77 0.64 -9.52
C TYR A 107 -7.89 -0.50 -10.08
N ALA A 108 -7.40 -1.39 -9.22
CA ALA A 108 -6.61 -2.55 -9.63
C ALA A 108 -7.46 -3.65 -10.30
N LEU A 109 -8.79 -3.64 -10.15
CA LEU A 109 -9.65 -4.65 -10.75
C LEU A 109 -9.54 -4.70 -12.28
N PRO A 110 -9.53 -5.90 -12.89
CA PRO A 110 -9.40 -6.08 -14.34
C PRO A 110 -10.74 -5.85 -15.06
N ILE A 111 -11.34 -4.67 -14.88
CA ILE A 111 -12.63 -4.29 -15.48
C ILE A 111 -12.49 -3.06 -16.37
N ASP A 112 -13.28 -2.99 -17.43
CA ASP A 112 -13.42 -1.81 -18.29
C ASP A 112 -14.91 -1.42 -18.38
N ASN A 113 -15.41 -0.83 -17.29
CA ASN A 113 -16.77 -0.32 -17.21
C ASN A 113 -16.77 1.15 -16.76
N LYS A 114 -16.93 2.06 -17.71
CA LYS A 114 -16.92 3.51 -17.41
C LYS A 114 -18.07 3.94 -16.53
N ALA A 115 -19.24 3.29 -16.64
CA ALA A 115 -20.44 3.68 -15.90
C ALA A 115 -20.26 3.50 -14.39
N ILE A 116 -19.67 2.38 -13.93
CA ILE A 116 -19.41 2.19 -12.49
C ILE A 116 -18.29 3.13 -11.99
N ARG A 117 -17.28 3.42 -12.81
CA ARG A 117 -16.22 4.39 -12.46
C ARG A 117 -16.75 5.82 -12.31
N GLU A 118 -17.74 6.20 -13.11
CA GLU A 118 -18.45 7.49 -12.95
C GLU A 118 -19.28 7.57 -11.66
N VAL A 119 -19.71 6.44 -11.11
CA VAL A 119 -20.35 6.36 -9.79
C VAL A 119 -19.31 6.43 -8.67
N GLN A 120 -18.21 5.69 -8.81
CA GLN A 120 -17.13 5.59 -7.82
C GLN A 120 -16.44 6.93 -7.58
N LYS A 121 -16.02 7.62 -8.65
CA LYS A 121 -15.11 8.77 -8.53
C LYS A 121 -15.66 9.90 -7.65
N PRO A 122 -16.91 10.37 -7.81
CA PRO A 122 -17.43 11.41 -6.92
C PRO A 122 -17.62 10.92 -5.48
N LEU A 123 -17.94 9.64 -5.26
CA LEU A 123 -17.99 9.07 -3.90
C LEU A 123 -16.63 9.10 -3.22
N GLU A 124 -15.53 8.86 -3.94
CA GLU A 124 -14.18 8.98 -3.39
C GLU A 124 -13.78 10.43 -3.10
N ASP A 125 -14.21 11.37 -3.96
CA ASP A 125 -13.95 12.80 -3.80
C ASP A 125 -14.66 13.43 -2.57
N ILE A 126 -15.58 12.70 -1.92
CA ILE A 126 -16.17 13.10 -0.63
C ILE A 126 -15.09 13.22 0.45
N THR A 127 -14.06 12.36 0.44
CA THR A 127 -12.97 12.42 1.43
C THR A 127 -12.23 13.76 1.35
N ASP A 128 -11.96 14.23 0.14
CA ASP A 128 -11.34 15.54 -0.07
C ASP A 128 -12.28 16.69 0.27
N SER A 129 -13.58 16.52 0.00
CA SER A 129 -14.61 17.50 0.38
C SER A 129 -14.68 17.68 1.90
N LEU A 130 -14.49 16.62 2.69
CA LEU A 130 -14.51 16.66 4.15
C LEU A 130 -13.31 17.40 4.78
N LYS A 131 -12.24 17.63 4.01
CA LYS A 131 -11.09 18.45 4.43
C LYS A 131 -11.41 19.94 4.47
N VAL A 132 -12.46 20.38 3.75
CA VAL A 132 -12.96 21.76 3.80
C VAL A 132 -13.58 22.02 5.18
N THR A 133 -13.36 23.20 5.75
CA THR A 133 -13.87 23.54 7.07
C THR A 133 -15.33 24.05 7.01
N GLY A 134 -16.13 23.58 7.96
CA GLY A 134 -17.50 24.06 8.18
C GLY A 134 -18.54 23.55 7.18
N VAL A 135 -19.64 24.30 7.04
CA VAL A 135 -20.84 23.91 6.26
C VAL A 135 -20.55 23.69 4.77
N LYS A 136 -19.55 24.38 4.22
CA LYS A 136 -19.14 24.24 2.81
C LYS A 136 -18.67 22.83 2.45
N ALA A 137 -18.18 22.06 3.43
CA ALA A 137 -17.84 20.66 3.22
C ALA A 137 -19.09 19.85 2.84
N LEU A 138 -20.18 20.04 3.58
CA LEU A 138 -21.44 19.32 3.37
C LEU A 138 -22.08 19.65 2.03
N ASP A 139 -22.01 20.91 1.59
CA ASP A 139 -22.49 21.31 0.25
C ASP A 139 -21.70 20.61 -0.87
N SER A 140 -20.38 20.40 -0.66
CA SER A 140 -19.52 19.66 -1.59
C SER A 140 -19.83 18.16 -1.57
N VAL A 141 -20.05 17.58 -0.38
CA VAL A 141 -20.49 16.19 -0.23
C VAL A 141 -21.83 15.97 -0.94
N GLU A 142 -22.80 16.88 -0.75
CA GLU A 142 -24.10 16.82 -1.40
C GLU A 142 -23.98 16.82 -2.93
N ARG A 143 -23.10 17.68 -3.46
CA ARG A 143 -22.83 17.75 -4.90
C ARG A 143 -22.27 16.43 -5.43
N ASN A 144 -21.25 15.88 -4.77
CA ASN A 144 -20.64 14.61 -5.17
C ASN A 144 -21.65 13.45 -5.10
N LEU A 145 -22.43 13.39 -4.03
CA LEU A 145 -23.48 12.39 -3.87
C LEU A 145 -24.53 12.47 -4.98
N ARG A 146 -24.98 13.69 -5.34
CA ARG A 146 -25.91 13.89 -6.46
C ARG A 146 -25.32 13.43 -7.78
N GLN A 147 -24.03 13.71 -8.02
CA GLN A 147 -23.34 13.24 -9.23
C GLN A 147 -23.29 11.71 -9.30
N SER A 148 -22.88 11.04 -8.22
CA SER A 148 -22.85 9.57 -8.16
C SER A 148 -24.24 8.95 -8.28
N SER A 149 -25.26 9.51 -7.62
CA SER A 149 -26.65 9.03 -7.73
C SER A 149 -27.21 9.19 -9.15
N GLN A 150 -26.90 10.30 -9.81
CA GLN A 150 -27.30 10.54 -11.19
C GLN A 150 -26.57 9.59 -12.16
N ALA A 151 -25.26 9.42 -12.01
CA ALA A 151 -24.47 8.49 -12.79
C ALA A 151 -24.99 7.06 -12.64
N LEU A 152 -25.35 6.64 -11.41
CA LEU A 152 -25.92 5.33 -11.14
C LEU A 152 -27.26 5.14 -11.86
N LYS A 153 -28.17 6.12 -11.77
CA LYS A 153 -29.48 6.06 -12.44
C LYS A 153 -29.36 5.99 -13.96
N GLN A 154 -28.42 6.73 -14.55
CA GLN A 154 -28.21 6.76 -16.00
C GLN A 154 -27.45 5.53 -16.50
N GLY A 155 -26.49 5.05 -15.72
CA GLY A 155 -25.59 3.95 -16.06
C GLY A 155 -26.05 2.57 -15.62
N LYS A 156 -27.15 2.44 -14.86
CA LYS A 156 -27.59 1.17 -14.25
C LYS A 156 -27.67 0.01 -15.24
N SER A 157 -28.21 0.23 -16.43
CA SER A 157 -28.31 -0.81 -17.45
C SER A 157 -26.93 -1.28 -17.95
N LEU A 158 -25.99 -0.36 -18.14
CA LEU A 158 -24.61 -0.65 -18.55
C LEU A 158 -23.84 -1.38 -17.44
N ILE A 159 -24.05 -0.98 -16.18
CA ILE A 159 -23.48 -1.64 -15.01
C ILE A 159 -23.98 -3.09 -14.94
N ILE A 160 -25.30 -3.30 -15.02
CA ILE A 160 -25.89 -4.65 -14.97
C ILE A 160 -25.42 -5.51 -16.15
N SER A 161 -25.26 -4.93 -17.34
CA SER A 161 -24.73 -5.67 -18.50
C SER A 161 -23.26 -6.07 -18.38
N GLY A 162 -22.51 -5.40 -17.50
CA GLY A 162 -21.11 -5.72 -17.22
C GLY A 162 -20.91 -6.73 -16.10
N LEU A 163 -21.96 -7.14 -15.39
CA LEU A 163 -21.87 -8.16 -14.35
C LEU A 163 -21.64 -9.55 -14.97
N ALA A 164 -20.81 -10.36 -14.32
CA ALA A 164 -20.66 -11.77 -14.68
C ALA A 164 -22.00 -12.50 -14.48
N GLU A 165 -22.36 -13.38 -15.41
CA GLU A 165 -23.70 -13.99 -15.42
C GLU A 165 -23.96 -14.82 -14.14
N SER A 166 -22.93 -15.43 -13.56
CA SER A 166 -23.00 -16.20 -12.32
C SER A 166 -23.19 -15.35 -11.05
N LYS A 167 -22.85 -14.05 -11.10
CA LYS A 167 -22.86 -13.13 -9.94
C LYS A 167 -23.88 -12.00 -10.10
N LYS A 168 -24.65 -12.02 -11.18
CA LYS A 168 -25.57 -10.94 -11.58
C LYS A 168 -26.63 -10.62 -10.52
N ASP A 169 -27.21 -11.65 -9.90
CA ASP A 169 -28.23 -11.47 -8.86
C ASP A 169 -27.66 -10.76 -7.63
N HIS A 170 -26.46 -11.15 -7.20
CA HIS A 170 -25.75 -10.51 -6.09
C HIS A 170 -25.37 -9.06 -6.42
N GLY A 171 -24.83 -8.82 -7.62
CA GLY A 171 -24.51 -7.45 -8.07
C GLY A 171 -25.75 -6.55 -8.15
N VAL A 172 -26.90 -7.06 -8.59
CA VAL A 172 -28.18 -6.31 -8.60
C VAL A 172 -28.67 -6.02 -7.18
N GLU A 173 -28.54 -6.95 -6.25
CA GLU A 173 -28.84 -6.73 -4.84
C GLU A 173 -27.96 -5.61 -4.25
N LEU A 174 -26.65 -5.65 -4.51
CA LEU A 174 -25.70 -4.64 -4.05
C LEU A 174 -25.98 -3.27 -4.64
N LEU A 175 -26.39 -3.18 -5.91
CA LEU A 175 -26.82 -1.92 -6.51
C LEU A 175 -28.05 -1.35 -5.81
N GLY A 176 -28.99 -2.19 -5.38
CA GLY A 176 -30.14 -1.76 -4.56
C GLY A 176 -29.72 -1.23 -3.19
N LYS A 177 -28.74 -1.88 -2.53
CA LYS A 177 -28.15 -1.40 -1.27
C LYS A 177 -27.41 -0.09 -1.46
N LEU A 178 -26.69 0.07 -2.57
CA LEU A 178 -26.00 1.31 -2.91
C LEU A 178 -26.98 2.47 -3.13
N GLU A 179 -28.08 2.24 -3.86
CA GLU A 179 -29.14 3.25 -4.05
C GLU A 179 -29.74 3.68 -2.70
N THR A 180 -30.11 2.71 -1.87
CA THR A 180 -30.67 2.98 -0.53
C THR A 180 -29.68 3.72 0.37
N GLY A 181 -28.42 3.28 0.38
CA GLY A 181 -27.37 3.89 1.18
C GLY A 181 -27.00 5.30 0.71
N MET A 182 -27.12 5.62 -0.58
CA MET A 182 -26.98 6.98 -1.09
C MET A 182 -28.10 7.89 -0.59
N ASP A 183 -29.34 7.40 -0.53
CA ASP A 183 -30.46 8.16 0.04
C ASP A 183 -30.27 8.40 1.55
N GLU A 184 -29.76 7.41 2.29
CA GLU A 184 -29.39 7.58 3.70
C GLU A 184 -28.27 8.61 3.89
N LEU A 185 -27.23 8.57 3.04
CA LEU A 185 -26.16 9.58 3.08
C LEU A 185 -26.69 10.98 2.76
N GLN A 186 -27.65 11.09 1.85
CA GLN A 186 -28.31 12.36 1.55
C GLN A 186 -29.04 12.89 2.80
N GLN A 187 -29.70 12.02 3.56
CA GLN A 187 -30.36 12.39 4.81
C GLN A 187 -29.36 12.85 5.87
N ILE A 188 -28.23 12.14 6.04
CA ILE A 188 -27.14 12.53 6.95
C ILE A 188 -26.61 13.94 6.63
N VAL A 189 -26.46 14.25 5.34
CA VAL A 189 -26.00 15.57 4.88
C VAL A 189 -27.05 16.65 5.17
N VAL A 190 -28.33 16.38 4.95
CA VAL A 190 -29.45 17.28 5.29
C VAL A 190 -29.51 17.55 6.79
N ASP A 191 -29.31 16.53 7.61
CA ASP A 191 -29.29 16.62 9.08
C ASP A 191 -28.00 17.26 9.62
N ARG A 192 -27.06 17.60 8.72
CA ARG A 192 -25.76 18.23 9.02
C ARG A 192 -24.88 17.40 9.95
N ASN A 193 -25.04 16.09 9.93
CA ASN A 193 -24.23 15.18 10.72
C ASN A 193 -22.93 14.83 9.97
N ARG A 194 -21.93 15.71 10.08
CA ARG A 194 -20.63 15.54 9.40
C ARG A 194 -19.90 14.25 9.80
N ASP A 195 -19.97 13.86 11.06
CA ASP A 195 -19.18 12.75 11.59
C ASP A 195 -19.69 11.39 11.07
N ALA A 196 -20.97 11.31 10.72
CA ALA A 196 -21.56 10.12 10.11
C ALA A 196 -21.30 9.99 8.58
N VAL A 197 -20.78 11.03 7.92
CA VAL A 197 -20.53 11.00 6.46
C VAL A 197 -19.43 10.01 6.11
N ALA A 198 -18.28 10.05 6.79
CA ALA A 198 -17.12 9.22 6.44
C ALA A 198 -17.39 7.71 6.63
N PRO A 199 -17.98 7.24 7.74
CA PRO A 199 -18.36 5.83 7.88
C PRO A 199 -19.33 5.37 6.80
N LYS A 200 -20.36 6.19 6.48
CA LYS A 200 -21.34 5.85 5.45
C LYS A 200 -20.70 5.84 4.06
N GLN A 201 -19.81 6.77 3.75
CA GLN A 201 -19.05 6.78 2.50
C GLN A 201 -18.23 5.49 2.34
N LYS A 202 -17.54 5.04 3.41
CA LYS A 202 -16.78 3.77 3.41
C LYS A 202 -17.69 2.58 3.08
N GLU A 203 -18.88 2.54 3.68
CA GLU A 203 -19.90 1.53 3.38
C GLU A 203 -20.32 1.55 1.90
N LEU A 204 -20.66 2.73 1.34
CA LEU A 204 -21.05 2.84 -0.07
C LEU A 204 -19.93 2.40 -1.02
N LEU A 205 -18.69 2.79 -0.73
CA LEU A 205 -17.52 2.40 -1.53
C LEU A 205 -17.24 0.89 -1.43
N SER A 206 -17.62 0.24 -0.33
CA SER A 206 -17.56 -1.23 -0.21
C SER A 206 -18.57 -1.92 -1.12
N TYR A 207 -19.79 -1.38 -1.25
CA TYR A 207 -20.77 -1.89 -2.22
C TYR A 207 -20.31 -1.67 -3.65
N VAL A 208 -19.75 -0.50 -3.97
CA VAL A 208 -19.16 -0.24 -5.30
C VAL A 208 -18.06 -1.25 -5.61
N GLY A 209 -17.11 -1.45 -4.69
CA GLY A 209 -16.03 -2.43 -4.90
C GLY A 209 -16.55 -3.86 -5.09
N SER A 210 -17.57 -4.26 -4.33
CA SER A 210 -18.19 -5.58 -4.46
C SER A 210 -18.91 -5.75 -5.80
N VAL A 211 -19.63 -4.71 -6.28
CA VAL A 211 -20.24 -4.71 -7.61
C VAL A 211 -19.18 -4.81 -8.70
N GLU A 212 -18.06 -4.10 -8.55
CA GLU A 212 -16.94 -4.17 -9.49
C GLU A 212 -16.27 -5.56 -9.51
N GLU A 213 -16.16 -6.23 -8.36
CA GLU A 213 -15.70 -7.62 -8.27
C GLU A 213 -16.68 -8.61 -8.93
N ASP A 214 -17.99 -8.33 -8.86
CA ASP A 214 -19.02 -9.12 -9.54
C ASP A 214 -19.01 -8.94 -11.07
N MET A 215 -18.36 -7.89 -11.59
CA MET A 215 -18.11 -7.72 -13.03
C MET A 215 -16.97 -8.60 -13.56
N VAL A 216 -16.12 -9.11 -12.67
CA VAL A 216 -14.98 -9.95 -13.08
C VAL A 216 -15.47 -11.37 -13.36
N ASP A 217 -15.60 -11.69 -14.64
CA ASP A 217 -15.98 -13.03 -15.14
C ASP A 217 -14.74 -13.93 -15.29
N GLY A 218 -14.37 -14.58 -14.19
CA GLY A 218 -13.22 -15.48 -14.13
C GLY A 218 -11.86 -14.76 -14.02
N PHE A 219 -10.78 -15.53 -14.11
CA PHE A 219 -9.43 -15.00 -13.98
C PHE A 219 -8.91 -14.47 -15.34
N PRO A 220 -8.32 -13.26 -15.41
CA PRO A 220 -8.17 -12.51 -16.66
C PRO A 220 -7.07 -12.99 -17.62
N TYR A 221 -6.14 -13.84 -17.18
CA TYR A 221 -5.02 -14.32 -17.99
C TYR A 221 -4.53 -15.70 -17.54
N GLU A 222 -3.69 -16.35 -18.34
CA GLU A 222 -3.03 -17.60 -17.94
C GLU A 222 -1.67 -17.30 -17.29
N VAL A 223 -1.43 -17.93 -16.15
CA VAL A 223 -0.13 -17.88 -15.47
C VAL A 223 0.87 -18.75 -16.25
N PRO A 224 2.15 -18.34 -16.42
CA PRO A 224 3.17 -19.13 -17.11
C PRO A 224 3.28 -20.57 -16.58
N GLU A 225 3.52 -21.53 -17.47
CA GLU A 225 3.58 -22.98 -17.15
C GLU A 225 4.53 -23.30 -15.98
N GLU A 226 5.63 -22.54 -15.88
CA GLU A 226 6.62 -22.64 -14.81
C GLU A 226 6.05 -22.41 -13.40
N TYR A 227 5.00 -21.59 -13.26
CA TYR A 227 4.36 -21.28 -11.96
C TYR A 227 2.98 -21.90 -11.80
N GLN A 228 2.43 -22.55 -12.83
CA GLN A 228 1.09 -23.13 -12.78
C GLN A 228 0.90 -24.19 -11.69
N SER A 229 1.98 -24.87 -11.28
CA SER A 229 1.94 -25.89 -10.23
C SER A 229 2.07 -25.33 -8.81
N MET A 230 2.42 -24.05 -8.67
CA MET A 230 2.53 -23.37 -7.37
C MET A 230 1.14 -23.03 -6.81
N PRO A 231 1.03 -22.71 -5.51
CA PRO A 231 -0.19 -22.12 -4.97
C PRO A 231 -0.48 -20.77 -5.63
N LEU A 232 -1.67 -20.62 -6.22
CA LEU A 232 -2.09 -19.42 -6.96
C LEU A 232 -3.38 -18.87 -6.36
N LEU A 233 -3.44 -17.55 -6.14
CA LEU A 233 -4.69 -16.89 -5.79
C LEU A 233 -5.37 -16.37 -7.06
N LYS A 234 -6.42 -17.05 -7.54
CA LYS A 234 -7.17 -16.66 -8.75
C LYS A 234 -8.38 -15.78 -8.43
N GLY A 235 -8.13 -14.69 -7.72
CA GLY A 235 -9.16 -13.75 -7.28
C GLY A 235 -8.66 -12.91 -6.12
N ARG A 236 -9.55 -12.57 -5.19
CA ARG A 236 -9.18 -11.91 -3.93
C ARG A 236 -9.41 -12.82 -2.75
N ALA A 237 -8.64 -12.57 -1.69
CA ALA A 237 -8.87 -13.16 -0.39
C ALA A 237 -8.71 -12.09 0.69
N THR A 238 -9.43 -12.26 1.78
CA THR A 238 -9.37 -11.36 2.92
C THR A 238 -8.85 -12.13 4.12
N VAL A 239 -7.89 -11.56 4.83
CA VAL A 239 -7.33 -12.14 6.05
C VAL A 239 -7.42 -11.16 7.22
N ASP A 240 -7.60 -11.72 8.41
CA ASP A 240 -7.47 -11.01 9.68
C ASP A 240 -6.15 -11.41 10.34
N MET A 241 -5.29 -10.42 10.58
CA MET A 241 -4.02 -10.58 11.29
C MET A 241 -4.15 -10.03 12.71
N LYS A 242 -4.03 -10.91 13.69
CA LYS A 242 -4.02 -10.57 15.11
C LYS A 242 -2.59 -10.44 15.60
N VAL A 243 -2.23 -9.29 16.14
CA VAL A 243 -0.88 -9.02 16.67
C VAL A 243 -0.98 -8.68 18.15
N LYS A 244 -0.23 -9.42 18.96
CA LYS A 244 -0.02 -9.13 20.38
C LYS A 244 1.11 -8.13 20.52
N VAL A 245 0.81 -6.97 21.10
CA VAL A 245 1.76 -5.88 21.28
C VAL A 245 2.29 -5.80 22.70
N LYS A 246 3.60 -5.58 22.82
CA LYS A 246 4.29 -5.42 24.10
C LYS A 246 4.41 -3.94 24.45
N ASP A 247 4.21 -3.64 25.73
CA ASP A 247 4.45 -2.31 26.31
C ASP A 247 3.71 -1.17 25.59
N ASN A 248 2.45 -1.41 25.19
CA ASN A 248 1.54 -0.37 24.68
C ASN A 248 0.56 0.05 25.80
N PRO A 249 0.41 1.35 26.08
CA PRO A 249 -0.41 1.82 27.20
C PRO A 249 -1.92 1.69 26.96
N ASN A 250 -2.35 1.51 25.71
CA ASN A 250 -3.76 1.58 25.31
C ASN A 250 -4.38 0.20 25.08
N THR A 251 -3.61 -0.74 24.54
CA THR A 251 -4.08 -2.09 24.19
C THR A 251 -2.93 -3.09 24.25
N ASP A 252 -3.24 -4.36 24.44
CA ASP A 252 -2.31 -5.49 24.35
C ASP A 252 -2.43 -6.25 23.02
N GLU A 253 -3.42 -5.90 22.19
CA GLU A 253 -3.65 -6.49 20.88
C GLU A 253 -4.11 -5.47 19.83
N PHE A 254 -3.70 -5.73 18.57
CA PHE A 254 -4.22 -5.08 17.38
C PHE A 254 -4.76 -6.12 16.40
N MET A 255 -5.81 -5.73 15.68
CA MET A 255 -6.44 -6.53 14.63
C MET A 255 -6.34 -5.76 13.31
N PHE A 256 -5.74 -6.37 12.29
CA PHE A 256 -5.60 -5.78 10.96
C PHE A 256 -6.39 -6.60 9.93
N ARG A 257 -7.20 -5.90 9.14
CA ARG A 257 -7.93 -6.49 8.01
C ARG A 257 -7.15 -6.25 6.72
N ILE A 258 -6.72 -7.32 6.06
CA ILE A 258 -5.87 -7.24 4.86
C ILE A 258 -6.59 -7.88 3.68
N VAL A 259 -6.63 -7.18 2.55
CA VAL A 259 -7.13 -7.74 1.28
C VAL A 259 -5.94 -8.08 0.39
N LEU A 260 -5.90 -9.34 -0.05
CA LEU A 260 -4.91 -9.89 -0.97
C LEU A 260 -5.47 -9.85 -2.39
N ASP A 261 -4.68 -9.38 -3.35
CA ASP A 261 -5.09 -9.18 -4.73
C ASP A 261 -4.36 -10.12 -5.69
N GLY A 262 -4.96 -11.29 -5.92
CA GLY A 262 -4.45 -12.29 -6.85
C GLY A 262 -4.68 -11.95 -8.31
N TYR A 263 -5.54 -10.97 -8.64
CA TYR A 263 -5.73 -10.53 -10.02
C TYR A 263 -4.45 -9.93 -10.62
N ASN A 264 -3.69 -9.18 -9.82
CA ASN A 264 -2.45 -8.55 -10.26
C ASN A 264 -1.20 -9.28 -9.73
N ALA A 265 -1.33 -10.06 -8.66
CA ALA A 265 -0.23 -10.78 -8.00
C ALA A 265 -0.61 -12.23 -7.62
N PRO A 266 -0.92 -13.11 -8.59
CA PRO A 266 -1.49 -14.43 -8.32
C PRO A 266 -0.52 -15.38 -7.61
N VAL A 267 0.78 -15.33 -7.94
CA VAL A 267 1.76 -16.28 -7.39
C VAL A 267 2.15 -15.86 -5.97
N THR A 268 2.38 -14.56 -5.74
CA THR A 268 2.77 -14.03 -4.42
C THR A 268 1.61 -14.09 -3.45
N ALA A 269 0.41 -13.66 -3.85
CA ALA A 269 -0.77 -13.73 -2.99
C ALA A 269 -1.17 -15.19 -2.71
N GLY A 270 -1.04 -16.08 -3.70
CA GLY A 270 -1.29 -17.51 -3.55
C GLY A 270 -0.31 -18.16 -2.57
N ASN A 271 0.98 -17.86 -2.69
CA ASN A 271 2.00 -18.34 -1.77
C ASN A 271 1.75 -17.85 -0.34
N PHE A 272 1.47 -16.56 -0.14
CA PHE A 272 1.17 -16.03 1.19
C PHE A 272 -0.05 -16.70 1.81
N LEU A 273 -1.15 -16.84 1.06
CA LEU A 273 -2.38 -17.47 1.55
C LEU A 273 -2.19 -18.95 1.88
N ASP A 274 -1.39 -19.69 1.09
CA ASP A 274 -0.99 -21.07 1.38
C ASP A 274 -0.20 -21.17 2.70
N LEU A 275 0.71 -20.24 2.96
CA LEU A 275 1.47 -20.19 4.22
C LEU A 275 0.59 -19.82 5.42
N VAL A 276 -0.38 -18.92 5.24
CA VAL A 276 -1.40 -18.62 6.26
C VAL A 276 -2.20 -19.87 6.61
N GLN A 277 -2.65 -20.64 5.62
CA GLN A 277 -3.38 -21.90 5.85
C GLN A 277 -2.53 -22.99 6.54
N ARG A 278 -1.20 -22.87 6.47
CA ARG A 278 -0.25 -23.73 7.17
C ARG A 278 0.08 -23.26 8.58
N HIS A 279 -0.52 -22.17 9.05
CA HIS A 279 -0.19 -21.52 10.32
C HIS A 279 1.29 -21.09 10.40
N PHE A 280 1.91 -20.79 9.25
CA PHE A 280 3.35 -20.49 9.19
C PHE A 280 3.71 -19.20 9.96
N TYR A 281 2.82 -18.21 9.93
CA TYR A 281 3.04 -16.91 10.57
C TYR A 281 2.58 -16.87 12.04
N ASP A 282 1.89 -17.92 12.52
CA ASP A 282 1.31 -17.95 13.86
C ASP A 282 2.42 -18.08 14.91
N GLY A 283 2.43 -17.18 15.89
CA GLY A 283 3.46 -17.07 16.92
C GLY A 283 4.75 -16.39 16.47
N MET A 284 4.84 -15.91 15.22
CA MET A 284 6.05 -15.28 14.70
C MET A 284 6.23 -13.85 15.22
N GLU A 285 7.46 -13.46 15.51
CA GLU A 285 7.76 -12.09 15.93
C GLU A 285 7.84 -11.13 14.73
N ILE A 286 7.52 -9.87 14.98
CA ILE A 286 7.92 -8.76 14.13
C ILE A 286 9.43 -8.61 14.27
N GLN A 287 10.16 -8.80 13.17
CA GLN A 287 11.62 -8.89 13.17
C GLN A 287 12.29 -7.55 12.86
N ARG A 288 11.58 -6.67 12.16
CA ARG A 288 12.05 -5.32 11.83
C ARG A 288 10.88 -4.34 11.88
N ALA A 289 11.09 -3.25 12.59
CA ALA A 289 10.19 -2.10 12.66
C ALA A 289 11.06 -0.84 12.81
N ASP A 290 11.36 -0.16 11.71
CA ASP A 290 12.31 0.97 11.67
C ASP A 290 11.65 2.31 11.32
N GLY A 291 10.33 2.37 11.34
CA GLY A 291 9.52 3.53 10.96
C GLY A 291 9.35 3.73 9.45
N PHE A 292 10.05 2.94 8.62
CA PHE A 292 9.82 2.89 7.17
C PHE A 292 9.00 1.66 6.79
N VAL A 293 9.35 0.52 7.38
CA VAL A 293 8.66 -0.75 7.17
C VAL A 293 8.48 -1.51 8.47
N VAL A 294 7.42 -2.32 8.52
CA VAL A 294 7.28 -3.43 9.45
C VAL A 294 7.48 -4.70 8.66
N GLN A 295 8.36 -5.60 9.10
CA GLN A 295 8.68 -6.84 8.37
C GLN A 295 8.73 -8.05 9.32
N THR A 296 8.26 -9.16 8.80
CA THR A 296 8.16 -10.48 9.45
C THR A 296 8.29 -11.58 8.40
N GLY A 297 8.19 -12.85 8.80
CA GLY A 297 8.17 -14.00 7.90
C GLY A 297 9.52 -14.69 7.72
N ASP A 298 10.55 -14.31 8.47
CA ASP A 298 11.85 -14.99 8.51
C ASP A 298 11.77 -16.15 9.52
N PRO A 299 11.93 -17.43 9.13
CA PRO A 299 11.80 -18.54 10.06
C PRO A 299 12.99 -18.62 11.03
N GLU A 300 12.77 -19.21 12.21
CA GLU A 300 13.88 -19.49 13.12
C GLU A 300 14.87 -20.51 12.53
N GLY A 301 16.16 -20.29 12.77
CA GLY A 301 17.23 -21.22 12.39
C GLY A 301 18.00 -20.78 11.14
N PRO A 302 18.63 -21.72 10.40
CA PRO A 302 19.45 -21.39 9.23
C PRO A 302 18.63 -21.22 7.94
N ALA A 303 17.32 -21.42 7.99
CA ALA A 303 16.46 -21.25 6.82
C ALA A 303 16.23 -19.75 6.60
N GLU A 304 16.36 -19.30 5.35
CA GLU A 304 16.13 -17.90 4.96
C GLU A 304 14.70 -17.68 4.38
N GLY A 305 13.84 -18.71 4.49
CA GLY A 305 12.49 -18.71 3.96
C GLY A 305 11.76 -20.04 4.21
N PHE A 306 10.53 -20.17 3.71
CA PHE A 306 9.73 -21.37 3.90
C PHE A 306 10.38 -22.59 3.25
N ILE A 307 10.66 -23.62 4.06
CA ILE A 307 11.13 -24.93 3.58
C ILE A 307 9.92 -25.80 3.27
N ASP A 308 9.78 -26.22 2.01
CA ASP A 308 8.69 -27.09 1.61
C ASP A 308 8.90 -28.51 2.17
N PRO A 309 8.00 -29.03 3.02
CA PRO A 309 8.17 -30.35 3.62
C PRO A 309 8.21 -31.51 2.61
N SER A 310 7.71 -31.30 1.39
CA SER A 310 7.71 -32.32 0.34
C SER A 310 9.03 -32.40 -0.44
N THR A 311 9.76 -31.28 -0.53
CA THR A 311 11.02 -31.21 -1.29
C THR A 311 12.26 -31.00 -0.43
N GLU A 312 12.05 -30.66 0.85
CA GLU A 312 13.10 -30.28 1.82
C GLU A 312 13.97 -29.10 1.34
N LYS A 313 13.43 -28.29 0.43
CA LYS A 313 14.10 -27.11 -0.14
C LYS A 313 13.30 -25.85 0.17
N THR A 314 14.00 -24.72 0.21
CA THR A 314 13.36 -23.41 0.26
C THR A 314 12.47 -23.23 -0.96
N ARG A 315 11.19 -22.91 -0.73
CA ARG A 315 10.27 -22.52 -1.78
C ARG A 315 10.56 -21.07 -2.13
N THR A 316 10.90 -20.82 -3.39
CA THR A 316 11.01 -19.47 -3.93
C THR A 316 9.93 -19.19 -4.95
N ILE A 317 9.56 -17.91 -5.07
CA ILE A 317 8.58 -17.40 -6.02
C ILE A 317 9.20 -16.28 -6.87
N PRO A 318 8.72 -16.09 -8.11
CA PRO A 318 9.23 -15.03 -8.98
C PRO A 318 8.82 -13.65 -8.49
N LEU A 319 9.62 -12.62 -8.84
CA LEU A 319 9.14 -11.24 -8.81
C LEU A 319 7.98 -11.11 -9.80
N GLU A 320 6.81 -10.67 -9.35
CA GLU A 320 5.66 -10.41 -10.23
C GLU A 320 5.23 -8.95 -10.15
N ILE A 321 5.13 -8.29 -11.30
CA ILE A 321 4.78 -6.87 -11.40
C ILE A 321 3.76 -6.68 -12.51
N MET A 322 2.55 -6.25 -12.14
CA MET A 322 1.52 -5.87 -13.10
C MET A 322 1.56 -4.37 -13.40
N VAL A 323 1.60 -4.02 -14.69
CA VAL A 323 1.66 -2.64 -15.19
C VAL A 323 0.30 -2.21 -15.76
N ASN A 324 -0.04 -0.93 -15.62
CA ASN A 324 -1.23 -0.35 -16.23
C ASN A 324 -1.18 -0.47 -17.76
N GLY A 325 -2.27 -0.97 -18.36
CA GLY A 325 -2.36 -1.19 -19.82
C GLY A 325 -1.90 -2.58 -20.28
N GLU A 326 -1.15 -3.32 -19.46
CA GLU A 326 -0.74 -4.68 -19.77
C GLU A 326 -1.85 -5.69 -19.46
N LYS A 327 -1.81 -6.84 -20.15
CA LYS A 327 -2.79 -7.92 -20.01
C LYS A 327 -2.42 -8.94 -18.94
N SER A 328 -1.13 -9.08 -18.63
CA SER A 328 -0.57 -10.03 -17.68
C SER A 328 0.64 -9.42 -16.99
N PRO A 329 0.97 -9.85 -15.75
CA PRO A 329 2.14 -9.36 -15.04
C PRO A 329 3.44 -9.81 -15.72
N PHE A 330 4.48 -9.01 -15.54
CA PHE A 330 5.85 -9.41 -15.83
C PHE A 330 6.39 -10.26 -14.68
N TYR A 331 7.13 -11.31 -15.03
CA TYR A 331 7.74 -12.22 -14.06
C TYR A 331 9.28 -12.15 -14.13
N GLY A 332 9.94 -12.18 -12.98
CA GLY A 332 11.39 -12.30 -12.83
C GLY A 332 12.23 -11.10 -13.27
N ALA A 333 11.59 -9.97 -13.58
CA ALA A 333 12.27 -8.76 -14.00
C ALA A 333 11.68 -7.51 -13.32
N THR A 334 12.56 -6.59 -12.94
CA THR A 334 12.16 -5.26 -12.46
C THR A 334 11.76 -4.35 -13.63
N LEU A 335 11.00 -3.29 -13.34
CA LEU A 335 10.68 -2.31 -14.40
C LEU A 335 11.92 -1.59 -14.94
N GLU A 336 12.96 -1.46 -14.12
CA GLU A 336 14.25 -0.88 -14.52
C GLU A 336 14.96 -1.75 -15.58
N GLU A 337 15.04 -3.07 -15.35
CA GLU A 337 15.62 -4.02 -16.30
C GLU A 337 14.81 -4.12 -17.61
N LEU A 338 13.49 -3.96 -17.52
CA LEU A 338 12.61 -3.90 -18.69
C LEU A 338 12.66 -2.56 -19.44
N GLY A 339 13.37 -1.55 -18.91
CA GLY A 339 13.44 -0.22 -19.47
C GLY A 339 12.16 0.62 -19.31
N LEU A 340 11.27 0.21 -18.41
CA LEU A 340 9.94 0.78 -18.17
C LEU A 340 9.93 1.79 -17.02
N TYR A 341 10.84 2.76 -17.03
CA TYR A 341 11.05 3.73 -15.93
C TYR A 341 9.85 4.63 -15.59
N LYS A 342 8.90 4.80 -16.53
CA LYS A 342 7.70 5.64 -16.36
C LYS A 342 6.43 4.82 -16.23
N ALA A 343 6.53 3.49 -16.33
CA ALA A 343 5.37 2.63 -16.21
C ALA A 343 4.84 2.70 -14.78
N GLN A 344 3.52 2.69 -14.66
CA GLN A 344 2.84 2.66 -13.37
C GLN A 344 2.33 1.26 -13.10
N THR A 345 2.54 0.79 -11.88
CA THR A 345 2.02 -0.50 -11.44
C THR A 345 0.52 -0.41 -11.15
N ARG A 346 -0.20 -1.52 -11.35
CA ARG A 346 -1.61 -1.65 -10.94
C ARG A 346 -1.76 -1.59 -9.42
N LEU A 347 -0.79 -2.13 -8.71
CA LEU A 347 -0.68 -2.11 -7.26
C LEU A 347 0.54 -1.25 -6.87
N PRO A 348 0.35 0.07 -6.68
CA PRO A 348 1.45 0.95 -6.29
C PRO A 348 1.66 0.98 -4.78
N PHE A 349 2.88 1.31 -4.37
CA PHE A 349 3.25 1.70 -3.00
C PHE A 349 2.78 3.12 -2.69
N ASN A 350 1.48 3.40 -2.75
CA ASN A 350 0.94 4.74 -2.47
C ASN A 350 0.18 4.84 -1.14
N ALA A 351 -0.31 3.71 -0.62
CA ALA A 351 -1.07 3.68 0.62
C ALA A 351 -0.17 3.32 1.81
N PHE A 352 -0.50 3.90 2.96
CA PHE A 352 0.04 3.42 4.23
C PHE A 352 -0.45 1.99 4.47
N GLY A 353 0.43 1.09 4.88
CA GLY A 353 0.10 -0.33 5.04
C GLY A 353 0.04 -1.13 3.73
N THR A 354 0.60 -0.62 2.62
CA THR A 354 0.84 -1.46 1.43
C THR A 354 1.68 -2.68 1.80
N MET A 355 1.20 -3.87 1.45
CA MET A 355 1.84 -5.15 1.74
C MET A 355 2.57 -5.69 0.52
N ALA A 356 3.84 -6.03 0.70
CA ALA A 356 4.69 -6.56 -0.36
C ALA A 356 5.60 -7.68 0.14
N MET A 357 6.08 -8.48 -0.81
CA MET A 357 6.96 -9.61 -0.52
C MET A 357 8.41 -9.15 -0.51
N ALA A 358 9.15 -9.50 0.53
CA ALA A 358 10.58 -9.25 0.60
C ALA A 358 11.34 -10.25 -0.28
N ARG A 359 12.48 -9.80 -0.79
CA ARG A 359 13.39 -10.56 -1.65
C ARG A 359 14.81 -10.08 -1.48
N ASP A 360 15.77 -10.87 -1.94
CA ASP A 360 17.16 -10.44 -2.08
C ASP A 360 17.29 -9.36 -3.15
N GLU A 361 18.13 -8.36 -2.88
CA GLU A 361 18.28 -7.17 -3.73
C GLU A 361 18.70 -7.54 -5.17
N PHE A 362 19.61 -8.50 -5.31
CA PHE A 362 20.23 -8.87 -6.58
C PHE A 362 19.65 -10.14 -7.23
N GLU A 363 18.63 -10.76 -6.63
CA GLU A 363 17.99 -11.95 -7.16
C GLU A 363 16.46 -11.77 -7.18
N ASN A 364 15.91 -11.55 -8.36
CA ASN A 364 14.48 -11.23 -8.52
C ASN A 364 13.57 -12.40 -8.09
N ASN A 365 14.03 -13.65 -8.21
CA ASN A 365 13.24 -14.84 -7.94
C ASN A 365 13.58 -15.51 -6.58
N SER A 366 14.02 -14.71 -5.61
CA SER A 366 14.44 -15.16 -4.27
C SER A 366 13.35 -15.07 -3.21
N ALA A 367 12.24 -14.37 -3.49
CA ALA A 367 11.15 -14.19 -2.54
C ALA A 367 10.61 -15.55 -2.04
N SER A 368 10.27 -15.62 -0.75
CA SER A 368 9.77 -16.86 -0.12
C SER A 368 8.63 -16.58 0.85
N SER A 369 8.92 -16.31 2.12
CA SER A 369 7.91 -16.16 3.19
C SER A 369 7.89 -14.79 3.86
N GLN A 370 8.95 -14.01 3.68
CA GLN A 370 9.13 -12.72 4.33
C GLN A 370 8.24 -11.65 3.70
N VAL A 371 7.42 -10.97 4.51
CA VAL A 371 6.50 -9.92 4.06
C VAL A 371 6.78 -8.64 4.83
N PHE A 372 6.51 -7.51 4.19
CA PHE A 372 6.60 -6.21 4.84
C PHE A 372 5.43 -5.30 4.50
N TRP A 373 5.15 -4.39 5.44
CA TRP A 373 4.18 -3.31 5.30
C TRP A 373 4.89 -1.98 5.26
N LEU A 374 4.51 -1.13 4.31
CA LEU A 374 5.06 0.21 4.17
C LEU A 374 4.42 1.17 5.19
N LEU A 375 5.23 1.77 6.07
CA LEU A 375 4.79 2.79 7.04
C LEU A 375 5.01 4.23 6.56
N LYS A 376 5.70 4.42 5.44
CA LYS A 376 6.03 5.75 4.96
C LYS A 376 5.03 6.20 3.90
N GLU A 377 4.45 7.38 4.11
CA GLU A 377 3.78 8.08 3.02
C GLU A 377 4.77 8.31 1.88
N SER A 378 4.42 7.82 0.70
CA SER A 378 5.28 7.74 -0.47
C SER A 378 5.95 9.07 -0.75
N GLU A 379 7.28 9.10 -0.62
CA GLU A 379 8.09 10.17 -1.20
C GLU A 379 8.07 9.98 -2.70
N LEU A 380 7.08 10.60 -3.33
CA LEU A 380 6.97 10.57 -4.77
C LEU A 380 8.15 11.30 -5.40
N THR A 381 8.71 10.68 -6.43
CA THR A 381 9.57 11.38 -7.40
C THR A 381 8.79 12.52 -8.07
N PRO A 382 9.45 13.52 -8.70
CA PRO A 382 8.76 14.56 -9.48
C PRO A 382 7.79 14.03 -10.56
N SER A 383 7.93 12.76 -10.95
CA SER A 383 7.05 12.00 -11.85
C SER A 383 5.87 11.31 -11.16
N ASN A 384 5.62 11.56 -9.87
CA ASN A 384 4.57 10.91 -9.07
C ASN A 384 4.71 9.37 -8.96
N ALA A 385 5.93 8.83 -9.08
CA ALA A 385 6.19 7.39 -8.92
C ALA A 385 6.93 7.13 -7.59
N ASN A 386 6.57 6.04 -6.88
CA ASN A 386 7.29 5.59 -5.69
C ASN A 386 8.57 4.85 -6.13
N ILE A 387 9.65 5.00 -5.37
CA ILE A 387 10.95 4.36 -5.62
C ILE A 387 10.87 2.82 -5.51
N LEU A 388 9.92 2.31 -4.73
CA LEU A 388 9.70 0.87 -4.55
C LEU A 388 8.85 0.25 -5.68
N ASP A 389 8.10 1.07 -6.42
CA ASP A 389 7.28 0.58 -7.53
C ASP A 389 8.19 -0.04 -8.60
N GLY A 390 7.81 -1.24 -9.05
CA GLY A 390 8.58 -1.97 -10.04
C GLY A 390 9.82 -2.69 -9.52
N ARG A 391 10.07 -2.69 -8.20
CA ARG A 391 11.17 -3.42 -7.57
C ARG A 391 10.71 -4.55 -6.65
N TYR A 392 9.48 -4.47 -6.14
CA TYR A 392 8.87 -5.46 -5.26
C TYR A 392 7.48 -5.85 -5.76
N ALA A 393 7.05 -7.08 -5.46
CA ALA A 393 5.70 -7.55 -5.71
C ALA A 393 4.78 -7.06 -4.57
N VAL A 394 3.96 -6.05 -4.87
CA VAL A 394 2.82 -5.66 -4.02
C VAL A 394 1.70 -6.66 -4.30
N PHE A 395 1.12 -7.21 -3.25
CA PHE A 395 0.07 -8.23 -3.39
C PHE A 395 -1.11 -8.04 -2.45
N GLY A 396 -1.10 -6.99 -1.62
CA GLY A 396 -2.21 -6.68 -0.74
C GLY A 396 -2.13 -5.32 -0.08
N TYR A 397 -3.22 -4.96 0.59
CA TYR A 397 -3.33 -3.72 1.35
C TYR A 397 -4.07 -3.95 2.66
N VAL A 398 -3.60 -3.30 3.73
CA VAL A 398 -4.36 -3.19 4.97
C VAL A 398 -5.51 -2.19 4.74
N THR A 399 -6.74 -2.59 5.07
CA THR A 399 -7.98 -1.85 4.78
C THR A 399 -8.75 -1.43 6.04
N GLU A 400 -8.35 -1.96 7.19
CA GLU A 400 -8.81 -1.51 8.50
C GLU A 400 -7.65 -1.55 9.49
N ASN A 401 -7.62 -0.53 10.35
CA ASN A 401 -6.65 -0.36 11.42
C ASN A 401 -5.19 -0.19 10.93
N GLU A 402 -5.00 0.29 9.70
CA GLU A 402 -3.69 0.52 9.11
C GLU A 402 -2.82 1.41 10.00
N ASP A 403 -3.36 2.48 10.59
CA ASP A 403 -2.62 3.43 11.44
C ASP A 403 -1.87 2.77 12.61
N TYR A 404 -2.38 1.66 13.15
CA TYR A 404 -1.74 0.94 14.26
C TYR A 404 -0.48 0.18 13.84
N LEU A 405 -0.20 0.03 12.54
CA LEU A 405 1.06 -0.55 12.08
C LEU A 405 2.27 0.29 12.52
N ALA A 406 2.10 1.61 12.69
CA ALA A 406 3.16 2.49 13.19
C ALA A 406 3.54 2.21 14.65
N ASP A 407 2.63 1.60 15.42
CA ASP A 407 2.83 1.29 16.83
C ASP A 407 3.48 -0.08 17.05
N LEU A 408 3.65 -0.88 15.99
CA LEU A 408 4.31 -2.19 16.05
C LEU A 408 5.81 -2.03 16.25
N LYS A 409 6.37 -2.88 17.11
CA LYS A 409 7.78 -2.90 17.49
C LYS A 409 8.39 -4.25 17.22
N VAL A 410 9.73 -4.26 17.14
CA VAL A 410 10.49 -5.52 17.12
C VAL A 410 10.16 -6.35 18.37
N GLY A 411 9.80 -7.62 18.16
CA GLY A 411 9.42 -8.54 19.21
C GLY A 411 7.92 -8.56 19.55
N ASP A 412 7.08 -7.72 18.95
CA ASP A 412 5.63 -7.95 18.94
C ASP A 412 5.32 -9.25 18.20
N VAL A 413 4.23 -9.93 18.54
CA VAL A 413 3.98 -11.31 18.09
C VAL A 413 2.72 -11.38 17.25
N ILE A 414 2.81 -11.93 16.05
CA ILE A 414 1.63 -12.31 15.25
C ILE A 414 1.00 -13.51 15.96
N GLU A 415 -0.10 -13.29 16.67
CA GLU A 415 -0.80 -14.37 17.38
C GLU A 415 -1.42 -15.34 16.38
N SER A 416 -2.06 -14.81 15.34
CA SER A 416 -2.59 -15.62 14.24
C SER A 416 -2.87 -14.78 13.00
N ILE A 417 -2.78 -15.40 11.82
CA ILE A 417 -3.40 -14.88 10.59
C ILE A 417 -4.49 -15.86 10.15
N GLN A 418 -5.71 -15.37 9.94
CA GLN A 418 -6.87 -16.20 9.60
C GLN A 418 -7.55 -15.71 8.33
N VAL A 419 -7.97 -16.64 7.48
CA VAL A 419 -8.71 -16.31 6.25
C VAL A 419 -10.17 -16.06 6.59
N VAL A 420 -10.67 -14.88 6.22
CA VAL A 420 -12.05 -14.43 6.43
C VAL A 420 -12.91 -14.78 5.22
N SER A 421 -12.38 -14.59 4.02
CA SER A 421 -13.10 -14.85 2.76
C SER A 421 -12.13 -15.09 1.61
N GLY A 422 -12.63 -15.70 0.53
CA GLY A 422 -11.87 -15.89 -0.71
C GLY A 422 -10.89 -17.07 -0.71
N LEU A 423 -10.98 -17.98 0.27
CA LEU A 423 -10.18 -19.22 0.28
C LEU A 423 -10.45 -20.09 -0.96
N ASP A 424 -11.68 -20.09 -1.48
CA ASP A 424 -12.08 -20.84 -2.67
C ASP A 424 -11.34 -20.37 -3.94
N ASN A 425 -10.76 -19.16 -3.93
CA ASN A 425 -9.94 -18.64 -5.02
C ASN A 425 -8.51 -19.20 -5.00
N LEU A 426 -8.10 -19.89 -3.94
CA LEU A 426 -6.78 -20.52 -3.83
C LEU A 426 -6.76 -21.83 -4.63
N VAL A 427 -5.90 -21.88 -5.64
CA VAL A 427 -5.71 -23.04 -6.52
C VAL A 427 -4.35 -23.65 -6.26
N ASN A 428 -4.27 -24.98 -6.36
CA ASN A 428 -3.06 -25.77 -6.08
C ASN A 428 -2.48 -25.53 -4.68
N PRO A 429 -3.30 -25.58 -3.60
CA PRO A 429 -2.77 -25.50 -2.26
C PRO A 429 -1.76 -26.63 -2.04
N SER A 430 -0.60 -26.28 -1.48
CA SER A 430 0.45 -27.24 -1.20
C SER A 430 0.20 -27.98 0.12
N TYR A 431 -0.64 -27.43 1.01
CA TYR A 431 -1.03 -28.07 2.25
C TYR A 431 -2.01 -29.22 1.98
N LYS A 432 -1.87 -30.32 2.73
CA LYS A 432 -2.86 -31.40 2.69
C LYS A 432 -4.06 -30.95 3.50
N ILE A 433 -5.19 -30.66 2.84
CA ILE A 433 -6.47 -30.52 3.52
C ILE A 433 -6.74 -31.88 4.20
N ALA A 434 -6.66 -31.93 5.52
CA ALA A 434 -7.18 -33.06 6.27
C ALA A 434 -8.70 -33.05 6.07
N ARG A 435 -9.20 -33.90 5.17
CA ARG A 435 -10.63 -34.11 4.95
C ARG A 435 -11.24 -34.94 6.07
#